data_AF-A0A7C1DQ12-F1
#
_entry.id   AF-A0A7C1DQ12-F1
#
_cell.length_a   1.000
_cell.length_b   1.000
_cell.length_c   1.000
_cell.angle_alpha   90.00
_cell.angle_beta   90.00
_cell.angle_gamma   90.00
#
_symmetry.space_group_name_H-M   'P 1'
#
loop_
_entity.id
_entity.type
_entity.pdbx_description
1 polymer ?
#
loop_
_entity_poly.entity_id
_entity_poly.type
_entity_poly.pdbx_seq_one_letter_code
_entity_poly.pdbx_strand_id
1 'polypeptide(L)'
;MFPGAIRYLTPDLPAVPCTVRKFEVFEVPKFLPTGSGSHHWVLVEKYGLTTHQLLQLLATDLNADPRDLGCAGLKDKHARTFQWISYPSPASAG
;
A
#
# COMPACT_ATOMS: atom_id res chain seq x y z
N MET A 1 -4.14 -12.55 16.73
CA MET A 1 -4.83 -13.85 16.82
C MET A 1 -4.69 -14.53 15.46
N PHE A 2 -4.17 -15.76 15.41
CA PHE A 2 -4.11 -16.50 14.14
C PHE A 2 -5.54 -16.83 13.68
N PRO A 3 -5.87 -16.72 12.39
CA PRO A 3 -7.20 -17.10 11.90
C PRO A 3 -7.53 -18.54 12.32
N GLY A 4 -8.62 -18.72 13.06
CA GLY A 4 -9.07 -20.03 13.59
C GLY A 4 -8.52 -20.45 14.95
N ALA A 5 -7.58 -19.71 15.55
CA ALA A 5 -7.08 -20.02 16.89
C ALA A 5 -7.99 -19.42 17.97
N ILE A 6 -8.70 -20.28 18.71
CA ILE A 6 -9.53 -19.91 19.88
C ILE A 6 -8.72 -19.65 21.17
N ARG A 7 -7.40 -19.89 21.13
CA ARG A 7 -6.46 -19.71 22.25
C ARG A 7 -5.13 -19.15 21.75
N TYR A 8 -4.34 -18.54 22.64
CA TYR A 8 -2.96 -18.16 22.34
C TYR A 8 -2.10 -19.39 22.07
N LEU A 9 -1.19 -19.29 21.09
CA LEU A 9 -0.21 -20.35 20.80
C LEU A 9 0.86 -20.48 21.90
N THR A 10 1.04 -19.44 22.71
CA THR A 10 2.01 -19.38 23.82
C THR A 10 1.29 -18.99 25.12
N PRO A 11 0.38 -19.82 25.63
CA PRO A 11 -0.48 -19.46 26.77
C PRO A 11 0.31 -19.32 28.08
N ASP A 12 1.47 -19.99 28.18
CA ASP A 12 2.30 -20.01 29.39
C ASP A 12 3.29 -18.83 29.46
N LEU A 13 3.40 -18.04 28.38
CA LEU A 13 4.25 -16.86 28.36
C LEU A 13 3.48 -15.64 28.89
N PRO A 14 4.01 -14.88 29.86
CA PRO A 14 3.37 -13.67 30.32
C PRO A 14 3.31 -12.62 29.21
N ALA A 15 2.24 -11.83 29.20
CA ALA A 15 2.13 -10.70 28.29
C ALA A 15 3.19 -9.64 28.62
N VAL A 16 3.79 -9.05 27.58
CA VAL A 16 4.68 -7.90 27.74
C VAL A 16 3.87 -6.62 27.56
N PRO A 17 3.71 -5.77 28.59
CA PRO A 17 3.00 -4.51 28.46
C PRO A 17 3.77 -3.59 27.51
N CYS A 18 3.09 -3.08 26.48
CA CYS A 18 3.67 -2.15 25.53
C CYS A 18 2.64 -1.17 24.98
N THR A 19 3.14 -0.07 24.43
CA THR A 19 2.34 0.90 23.65
C THR A 19 2.98 1.05 22.28
N VAL A 20 2.19 0.91 21.23
CA VAL A 20 2.67 1.14 19.86
C VAL A 20 2.90 2.63 19.67
N ARG A 21 4.17 3.03 19.51
CA ARG A 21 4.55 4.44 19.30
C ARG A 21 4.64 4.82 17.84
N LYS A 22 4.95 3.85 16.97
CA LYS A 22 5.13 4.02 15.54
C LYS A 22 4.58 2.80 14.83
N PHE A 23 3.91 3.02 13.72
CA PHE A 23 3.40 1.95 12.87
C PHE A 23 3.74 2.29 11.42
N GLU A 24 4.70 1.53 10.87
CA GLU A 24 5.22 1.73 9.53
C GLU A 24 5.03 0.45 8.71
N VAL A 25 4.62 0.62 7.45
CA VAL A 25 4.42 -0.50 6.53
C VAL A 25 5.21 -0.25 5.26
N PHE A 26 6.16 -1.14 4.97
CA PHE A 26 6.92 -1.14 3.73
C PHE A 26 6.38 -2.27 2.84
N GLU A 27 5.84 -1.93 1.67
CA GLU A 27 5.36 -2.93 0.74
C GLU A 27 6.53 -3.67 0.09
N VAL A 28 6.49 -5.00 0.20
CA VAL A 28 7.36 -5.90 -0.57
C VAL A 28 6.56 -6.39 -1.77
N PRO A 29 6.87 -5.92 -2.99
CA PRO A 29 6.10 -6.32 -4.16
C PRO A 29 6.41 -7.77 -4.53
N LYS A 30 5.43 -8.47 -5.09
CA LYS A 30 5.62 -9.85 -5.59
C LYS A 30 6.59 -9.90 -6.76
N PHE A 31 6.61 -8.85 -7.57
CA PHE A 31 7.48 -8.68 -8.73
C PHE A 31 7.92 -7.22 -8.81
N LEU A 32 9.15 -6.99 -9.26
CA LEU A 32 9.65 -5.64 -9.53
C LEU A 32 9.26 -5.19 -10.94
N PRO A 33 9.16 -3.87 -11.19
CA PRO A 33 8.97 -3.35 -12.54
C PRO A 33 10.13 -3.78 -13.45
N THR A 34 9.80 -4.17 -14.67
CA THR A 34 10.74 -4.72 -15.66
C THR A 34 11.51 -3.64 -16.43
N GLY A 35 11.14 -2.36 -16.27
CA GLY A 35 11.68 -1.24 -17.04
C GLY A 35 10.98 -0.98 -18.38
N SER A 36 10.00 -1.80 -18.75
CA SER A 36 9.19 -1.63 -19.96
C SER A 36 7.77 -2.16 -19.75
N GLY A 37 6.80 -1.63 -20.50
CA GLY A 37 5.39 -2.05 -20.43
C GLY A 37 4.43 -0.89 -20.66
N SER A 38 3.13 -1.18 -20.55
CA SER A 38 2.06 -0.19 -20.74
C SER A 38 1.78 0.66 -19.49
N HIS A 39 2.46 0.41 -18.37
CA HIS A 39 2.23 1.07 -17.10
C HIS A 39 3.53 1.58 -16.48
N HIS A 40 3.45 2.77 -15.87
CA HIS A 40 4.46 3.28 -14.96
C HIS A 40 4.20 2.76 -13.55
N TRP A 41 5.28 2.61 -12.79
CA TRP A 41 5.24 2.18 -11.39
C TRP A 41 5.95 3.23 -10.55
N VAL A 42 5.32 3.63 -9.45
CA VAL A 42 5.88 4.58 -8.49
C VAL A 42 5.76 4.05 -7.09
N LEU A 43 6.82 4.20 -6.31
CA LEU A 43 6.79 3.95 -4.88
C LEU A 43 6.37 5.23 -4.18
N VAL A 44 5.25 5.18 -3.47
CA VAL A 44 4.66 6.35 -2.81
C VAL A 44 4.72 6.18 -1.31
N GLU A 45 5.27 7.17 -0.62
CA GLU A 45 5.10 7.34 0.81
C GLU A 45 3.79 8.09 1.10
N LYS A 46 2.94 7.56 1.99
CA LYS A 46 1.75 8.27 2.48
C LYS A 46 1.66 8.25 4.01
N TYR A 47 1.03 9.28 4.55
CA TYR A 47 0.61 9.38 5.96
C TYR A 47 -0.72 10.13 6.04
N GLY A 48 -1.63 9.68 6.91
CA GLY A 48 -2.93 10.35 7.12
C GLY A 48 -3.96 10.16 6.01
N LEU A 49 -3.65 9.36 4.98
CA LEU A 49 -4.54 9.07 3.85
C LEU A 49 -4.86 7.58 3.77
N THR A 50 -6.10 7.24 3.43
CA THR A 50 -6.43 5.87 2.99
C THR A 50 -5.81 5.61 1.62
N THR A 51 -5.61 4.34 1.25
CA THR A 51 -5.15 4.01 -0.11
C THR A 51 -6.09 4.57 -1.18
N HIS A 52 -7.41 4.53 -0.99
CA HIS A 52 -8.35 5.12 -1.95
C HIS A 52 -8.20 6.64 -2.10
N GLN A 53 -8.00 7.38 -1.01
CA GLN A 53 -7.76 8.82 -1.08
C GLN A 53 -6.47 9.13 -1.84
N LEU A 54 -5.41 8.36 -1.60
CA LEU A 54 -4.17 8.49 -2.36
C LEU A 54 -4.40 8.26 -3.87
N LEU A 55 -5.12 7.20 -4.24
CA LEU A 55 -5.39 6.91 -5.65
C LEU A 55 -6.21 8.02 -6.34
N GLN A 56 -7.18 8.61 -5.65
CA GLN A 56 -7.97 9.72 -6.18
C GLN A 56 -7.12 10.98 -6.41
N LEU A 57 -6.22 11.29 -5.46
CA LEU A 57 -5.27 12.40 -5.61
C LEU A 57 -4.34 12.18 -6.80
N LEU A 58 -3.71 11.00 -6.88
CA LEU A 58 -2.81 10.67 -7.98
C LEU A 58 -3.52 10.69 -9.34
N ALA A 59 -4.74 10.15 -9.42
CA ALA A 59 -5.51 10.15 -10.66
C ALA A 59 -5.82 11.58 -11.15
N THR A 60 -6.13 12.49 -10.22
CA THR A 60 -6.36 13.91 -10.54
C THR A 60 -5.08 14.55 -11.08
N ASP A 61 -3.95 14.36 -10.41
CA ASP A 61 -2.67 14.95 -10.80
C ASP A 61 -2.12 14.38 -12.12
N LEU A 62 -2.43 13.11 -12.41
CA LEU A 62 -2.02 12.41 -13.62
C LEU A 62 -3.03 12.54 -14.77
N ASN A 63 -4.15 13.22 -14.56
CA ASN A 63 -5.27 13.30 -15.50
C ASN A 63 -5.69 11.90 -16.03
N ALA A 64 -5.82 10.94 -15.11
CA ALA A 64 -6.17 9.56 -15.39
C ALA A 64 -7.47 9.18 -14.66
N ASP A 65 -8.13 8.10 -15.11
CA ASP A 65 -9.26 7.53 -14.36
C ASP A 65 -8.71 6.79 -13.12
N PRO A 66 -9.23 7.04 -11.90
CA PRO A 66 -8.83 6.31 -10.70
C PRO A 66 -8.93 4.78 -10.82
N ARG A 67 -9.80 4.27 -11.70
CA ARG A 67 -9.97 2.84 -11.97
C ARG A 67 -8.80 2.24 -12.74
N ASP A 68 -8.04 3.07 -13.45
CA ASP A 68 -6.86 2.64 -14.19
C ASP A 68 -5.60 2.63 -13.31
N LEU A 69 -5.68 3.15 -12.09
CA LEU A 69 -4.61 3.05 -11.10
C LEU A 69 -4.70 1.72 -10.33
N GLY A 70 -3.58 1.01 -10.27
CA GLY A 70 -3.45 -0.27 -9.59
C GLY A 70 -2.70 -0.19 -8.26
N CYS A 71 -3.07 -1.04 -7.30
CA CYS A 71 -2.34 -1.22 -6.06
C CYS A 71 -2.41 -2.68 -5.53
N ALA A 72 -1.35 -3.10 -4.82
CA ALA A 72 -1.19 -4.40 -4.14
C ALA A 72 -2.31 -4.81 -3.17
N GLY A 73 -2.91 -3.81 -2.53
CA GLY A 73 -3.80 -3.98 -1.39
C GLY A 73 -3.84 -2.72 -0.53
N LEU A 74 -4.86 -2.62 0.32
CA LEU A 74 -5.07 -1.42 1.12
C LEU A 74 -4.03 -1.28 2.24
N LYS A 75 -3.74 -0.04 2.60
CA LYS A 75 -2.81 0.34 3.67
C LYS A 75 -3.53 1.24 4.67
N ASP A 76 -3.24 1.05 5.95
CA ASP A 76 -3.86 1.78 7.06
C ASP A 76 -3.62 3.29 6.92
N LYS A 77 -4.63 4.11 7.27
CA LYS A 77 -4.58 5.57 7.21
C LYS A 77 -3.66 6.18 8.28
N HIS A 78 -3.60 5.55 9.44
CA HIS A 78 -2.87 5.99 10.62
C HIS A 78 -1.43 5.46 10.67
N ALA A 79 -1.04 4.66 9.68
CA ALA A 79 0.33 4.22 9.46
C ALA A 79 1.07 5.16 8.50
N ARG A 80 2.39 5.27 8.67
CA ARG A 80 3.28 5.75 7.60
C ARG A 80 3.55 4.57 6.67
N THR A 81 3.21 4.68 5.40
CA THR A 81 3.26 3.52 4.50
C THR A 81 3.95 3.83 3.19
N PHE A 82 4.79 2.91 2.73
CA PHE A 82 5.42 2.92 1.41
C PHE A 82 4.73 1.88 0.55
N GLN A 83 4.10 2.32 -0.53
CA GLN A 83 3.25 1.50 -1.37
C GLN A 83 3.56 1.69 -2.86
N TRP A 84 3.64 0.60 -3.61
CA TRP A 84 3.73 0.61 -5.06
C TRP A 84 2.36 0.89 -5.68
N ILE A 85 2.30 1.93 -6.51
CA ILE A 85 1.15 2.28 -7.32
C ILE A 85 1.55 2.16 -8.79
N SER A 86 0.68 1.54 -9.60
CA SER A 86 0.83 1.49 -11.05
C SER A 86 -0.20 2.38 -11.72
N TYR A 87 0.15 3.02 -12.83
CA TYR A 87 -0.78 3.81 -13.65
C TYR A 87 -0.42 3.67 -15.14
N PRO A 88 -1.38 3.86 -16.07
CA PRO A 88 -1.10 3.70 -17.50
C PRO A 88 -0.08 4.71 -17.99
N SER A 89 0.78 4.29 -18.92
CA SER A 89 1.56 5.24 -19.71
C SER A 89 0.60 6.13 -20.48
N PRO A 90 0.80 7.46 -20.52
CA PRO A 90 0.06 8.30 -21.45
C PRO A 90 0.27 7.73 -22.86
N ALA A 91 -0.81 7.65 -23.64
CA ALA A 91 -0.69 7.36 -25.05
C ALA A 91 0.27 8.40 -25.63
N SER A 92 1.32 7.95 -26.33
CA SER A 92 2.23 8.86 -27.04
C SER A 92 1.38 9.85 -27.82
N ALA A 93 1.49 11.14 -27.49
CA ALA A 93 0.82 12.20 -28.23
C ALA A 93 1.25 12.08 -29.70
N GLY A 94 0.34 11.58 -30.53
CA GLY A 94 0.47 11.59 -31.98
C GLY A 94 0.11 12.96 -32.53
#